data_AF-A0A4U1FIP4-F1
#
_entry.id   AF-A0A4U1FIP4-F1
#
_cell.length_a   1.000
_cell.length_b   1.000
_cell.length_c   1.000
_cell.angle_alpha   90.00
_cell.angle_beta   90.00
_cell.angle_gamma   90.00
#
_symmetry.space_group_name_H-M   'P 1'
#
loop_
_entity.id
_entity.type
_entity.pdbx_description
1 polymer ?
#
loop_
_entity_poly.entity_id
_entity_poly.type
_entity_poly.pdbx_seq_one_letter_code
_entity_poly.pdbx_strand_id
1 'polypeptide(L)' 'MRSFTNFKNGTSIIQGALTQLIQLYHRFHRVLSQPQLRALPARAELINIHHLMVELKKHKPNF' A
#
# COMPACT_ATOMS: atom_id res chain seq x y z
N MET A 1 -12.01 10.61 10.08
CA MET A 1 -11.01 9.88 10.89
C MET A 1 -9.75 10.75 11.01
N ARG A 2 -9.44 11.31 12.19
CA ARG A 2 -8.12 11.91 12.43
C ARG A 2 -7.17 10.79 12.83
N SER A 3 -6.60 10.10 11.85
CA SER A 3 -5.60 9.06 12.09
C SER A 3 -4.35 9.72 12.67
N PHE A 4 -4.13 9.54 13.97
CA PHE A 4 -2.86 9.77 14.68
C PHE A 4 -2.09 11.05 14.28
N THR A 5 -2.72 12.22 14.30
CA THR A 5 -2.04 13.50 14.07
C THR A 5 -0.89 13.71 15.07
N ASN A 6 0.35 13.77 14.58
CA ASN A 6 1.56 14.19 15.32
C ASN A 6 1.96 13.37 16.55
N PHE A 7 1.56 12.10 16.64
CA PHE A 7 2.15 11.18 17.61
C PHE A 7 3.31 10.44 16.95
N LYS A 8 4.55 10.74 17.33
CA LYS A 8 5.79 10.20 16.72
C LYS A 8 5.71 8.68 16.49
N ASN A 9 5.27 7.93 17.50
CA ASN A 9 5.07 6.48 17.40
C ASN A 9 3.90 6.11 16.46
N GLY A 10 2.79 6.83 16.49
CA GLY A 10 1.63 6.58 15.63
C GLY A 10 1.95 6.78 14.15
N THR A 11 2.68 7.85 13.81
CA THR A 11 3.13 8.10 12.44
C THR A 11 4.13 7.03 11.98
N SER A 12 5.07 6.60 12.83
CA SER A 12 6.00 5.51 12.50
C SER A 12 5.30 4.16 12.29
N ILE A 13 4.28 3.83 13.11
CA ILE A 13 3.48 2.61 12.95
C ILE A 13 2.72 2.64 11.62
N ILE A 14 2.06 3.75 11.29
CA ILE A 14 1.33 3.90 10.02
C ILE A 14 2.27 3.82 8.82
N GLN A 15 3.41 4.52 8.86
CA GLN A 15 4.44 4.44 7.82
C GLN A 15 4.94 3.00 7.63
N GLY A 16 5.22 2.29 8.72
CA GLY A 16 5.65 0.89 8.69
C GLY A 16 4.59 -0.03 8.09
N ALA A 17 3.33 0.11 8.52
CA ALA A 17 2.21 -0.68 8.02
C ALA A 17 1.96 -0.44 6.52
N LEU A 18 1.93 0.83 6.09
CA LEU A 18 1.75 1.17 4.66
C LEU A 18 2.92 0.69 3.80
N THR A 19 4.15 0.75 4.31
CA THR A 19 5.33 0.21 3.63
C THR A 19 5.20 -1.30 3.44
N GLN A 20 4.82 -2.05 4.49
CA GLN A 20 4.59 -3.49 4.39
C GLN A 20 3.45 -3.83 3.42
N LEU A 21 2.37 -3.05 3.43
CA LEU A 21 1.26 -3.21 2.50
C LEU A 21 1.70 -3.04 1.03
N ILE A 22 2.53 -2.03 0.73
CA ILE A 22 3.09 -1.83 -0.62
C ILE A 22 3.98 -3.01 -1.03
N GLN A 23 4.82 -3.52 -0.12
CA GLN A 23 5.66 -4.69 -0.39
C GLN A 23 4.80 -5.93 -0.69
N LEU A 24 3.75 -6.16 0.10
CA LEU A 24 2.81 -7.25 -0.11
C LEU A 24 2.08 -7.10 -1.45
N TYR A 25 1.62 -5.88 -1.78
CA TYR A 25 1.00 -5.57 -3.07
C TYR A 25 1.91 -5.96 -4.25
N HIS A 26 3.20 -5.59 -4.22
CA HIS A 26 4.14 -5.96 -5.28
C HIS A 26 4.36 -7.47 -5.38
N ARG A 27 4.42 -8.18 -4.25
CA ARG A 27 4.54 -9.65 -4.25
C ARG A 27 3.28 -10.28 -4.84
N PHE A 28 2.10 -9.82 -4.42
CA PHE A 28 0.82 -10.30 -4.92
C PHE A 28 0.65 -10.03 -6.41
N HIS A 29 0.99 -8.83 -6.88
CA HIS A 29 0.96 -8.47 -8.30
C HIS A 29 1.90 -9.35 -9.14
N ARG A 30 3.07 -9.73 -8.61
CA ARG A 30 3.97 -10.70 -9.26
C ARG A 30 3.33 -12.09 -9.40
N VAL A 31 2.66 -12.58 -8.35
CA VAL A 31 1.91 -13.84 -8.41
C VAL A 31 0.80 -13.77 -9.47
N LEU A 32 0.01 -12.70 -9.49
CA LEU A 32 -1.05 -12.50 -10.49
C LEU A 32 -0.52 -12.35 -11.93
N SER A 33 0.77 -12.07 -12.11
CA SER A 33 1.39 -11.97 -13.43
C SER A 33 1.81 -13.34 -14.00
N GLN A 34 1.66 -14.43 -13.23
CA GLN A 34 1.92 -15.78 -13.72
C GLN A 34 0.97 -16.15 -14.87
N PRO A 35 1.43 -16.93 -15.87
CA PRO A 35 0.64 -17.24 -17.06
C PRO A 35 -0.75 -17.83 -16.76
N GLN A 36 -0.84 -18.70 -15.75
CA GLN A 36 -2.07 -19.37 -15.32
C GLN A 36 -3.10 -18.39 -14.74
N LEU A 37 -2.63 -17.31 -14.12
CA LEU A 37 -3.45 -16.31 -13.44
C LEU A 37 -3.64 -15.05 -14.31
N ARG A 38 -2.98 -14.98 -15.47
CA ARG A 38 -2.92 -13.78 -16.30
C ARG A 38 -4.29 -13.35 -16.83
N ALA A 39 -5.17 -14.31 -17.10
CA ALA A 39 -6.51 -14.10 -17.66
C ALA A 39 -7.60 -13.85 -16.60
N LEU A 40 -7.25 -13.79 -15.31
CA LEU A 40 -8.23 -13.52 -14.26
C LEU A 40 -8.78 -12.09 -14.38
N PRO A 41 -10.11 -11.91 -14.51
CA PRO A 41 -10.73 -10.58 -14.58
C PRO A 41 -10.50 -9.76 -13.30
N ALA A 42 -10.38 -10.44 -12.15
CA ALA A 42 -10.09 -9.83 -10.84
C ALA A 42 -8.77 -9.03 -10.81
N ARG A 43 -7.87 -9.20 -11.78
CA ARG A 43 -6.65 -8.36 -11.90
C ARG A 43 -6.99 -6.90 -12.20
N ALA A 44 -8.08 -6.64 -12.93
CA ALA A 44 -8.53 -5.29 -13.24
C ALA A 44 -9.19 -4.59 -12.04
N GLU A 45 -9.62 -5.37 -11.03
CA GLU A 45 -10.21 -4.85 -9.78
C GLU A 45 -9.13 -4.42 -8.77
N LEU A 46 -7.86 -4.72 -9.04
CA LEU A 46 -6.77 -4.37 -8.14
C LEU A 46 -6.61 -2.85 -8.08
N ILE A 47 -6.58 -2.31 -6.86
CA ILE A 47 -6.37 -0.87 -6.65
C ILE A 47 -5.06 -0.42 -7.30
N ASN A 48 -5.10 0.70 -8.02
CA ASN A 48 -3.89 1.25 -8.62
C ASN A 48 -2.87 1.60 -7.51
N ILE A 49 -1.65 1.09 -7.64
CA ILE A 49 -0.57 1.31 -6.68
C ILE A 49 -0.29 2.80 -6.40
N HIS A 50 -0.56 3.67 -7.37
CA HIS A 50 -0.40 5.12 -7.19
C HIS A 50 -1.27 5.65 -6.04
N HIS A 51 -2.48 5.12 -5.85
CA HIS A 51 -3.35 5.50 -4.73
C HIS A 51 -2.72 5.11 -3.38
N LEU A 52 -2.12 3.93 -3.29
CA LEU A 52 -1.37 3.50 -2.10
C LEU A 52 -0.15 4.39 -1.83
N MET A 53 0.60 4.74 -2.88
CA MET A 53 1.77 5.60 -2.75
C MET A 53 1.41 7.04 -2.35
N VAL A 54 0.29 7.57 -2.84
CA VAL A 54 -0.23 8.88 -2.41
C VAL A 54 -0.57 8.86 -0.93
N GLU A 55 -1.19 7.79 -0.44
CA GLU A 55 -1.52 7.65 0.98
C GLU A 55 -0.26 7.59 1.84
N LEU A 56 0.76 6.83 1.42
CA LEU A 56 2.07 6.82 2.11
C LEU A 56 2.70 8.22 2.20
N LYS A 57 2.61 9.00 1.12
CA LYS A 57 3.16 10.37 1.10
C LYS A 57 2.42 11.32 2.04
N LYS A 58 1.10 11.17 2.22
CA LYS A 58 0.32 11.99 3.16
C LYS A 58 0.75 11.78 4.61
N HIS A 59 1.14 10.55 4.96
CA HIS A 59 1.55 10.19 6.33
C HIS A 59 3.04 10.39 6.57
N LYS A 60 3.76 11.13 5.71
CA LYS A 60 5.19 11.37 5.89
C LYS A 60 5.40 12.18 7.18
N PRO A 61 6.27 11.74 8.11
CA PRO A 61 6.54 12.48 9.34
C PRO A 61 7.17 13.85 9.02
N ASN A 62 6.67 14.90 9.68
CA ASN A 62 7.09 16.31 9.52
C ASN A 62 7.64 16.91 10.83
N PHE A 63 8.12 16.05 11.73
CA PHE A 63 8.67 16.41 13.04
C PHE A 63 10.17 16.20 13.10
#